data_AF-A0A2D9WA39-F1
#
_entry.id   AF-A0A2D9WA39-F1
#
_cell.length_a   1.000
_cell.length_b   1.000
_cell.length_c   1.000
_cell.angle_alpha   90.00
_cell.angle_beta   90.00
_cell.angle_gamma   90.00
#
_symmetry.space_group_name_H-M   'P 1'
#
loop_
_entity.id
_entity.type
_entity.pdbx_description
1 polymer ?
#
loop_
_entity_poly.entity_id
_entity_poly.type
_entity_poly.pdbx_seq_one_letter_code
_entity_poly.pdbx_strand_id
1 'polypeptide(L)' 'MKLRDIDTLKMTVEEAGKLLGIGRSSAYGAIRGGELPSLKIGRRILVPRSALFRKIEDFQQD' A
#
# COMPACT_ATOMS: atom_id res chain seq x y z
N MET A 1 -7.59 13.24 -8.14
CA MET A 1 -7.90 12.29 -7.06
C MET A 1 -9.42 12.28 -6.89
N LYS A 2 -10.13 11.24 -7.33
CA LYS A 2 -11.59 11.18 -7.12
C LYS A 2 -11.81 10.84 -5.64
N LEU A 3 -12.42 11.76 -4.90
CA LEU A 3 -12.76 11.66 -3.47
C LEU A 3 -13.84 10.59 -3.16
N ARG A 4 -13.75 9.39 -3.76
CA ARG A 4 -14.64 8.26 -3.46
C ARG A 4 -13.95 7.10 -2.73
N ASP A 5 -12.65 7.21 -2.46
CA ASP A 5 -11.84 6.07 -2.02
C ASP A 5 -11.51 6.04 -0.51
N ILE A 6 -11.89 7.07 0.26
CA ILE A 6 -11.58 7.15 1.69
C ILE A 6 -12.20 5.99 2.51
N ASP A 7 -13.35 5.45 2.07
CA ASP A 7 -14.04 4.34 2.76
C ASP A 7 -13.65 2.94 2.26
N THR A 8 -12.73 2.82 1.31
CA THR A 8 -12.33 1.51 0.80
C THR A 8 -11.26 0.86 1.69
N LEU A 9 -11.46 -0.40 2.10
CA LEU A 9 -10.51 -1.14 2.96
C LEU A 9 -9.13 -1.40 2.32
N LYS A 10 -8.96 -1.09 1.04
CA LYS A 10 -7.84 -1.52 0.19
C LYS A 10 -7.55 -0.50 -0.88
N MET A 11 -6.29 -0.44 -1.30
CA MET A 11 -5.82 0.35 -2.44
C MET A 11 -5.05 -0.54 -3.42
N THR A 12 -4.89 -0.08 -4.65
CA THR A 12 -3.96 -0.67 -5.61
C THR A 12 -2.51 -0.37 -5.23
N VAL A 13 -1.56 -1.12 -5.80
CA VAL A 13 -0.12 -0.87 -5.60
C VAL A 13 0.28 0.55 -6.04
N GLU A 14 -0.32 1.07 -7.10
CA GLU A 14 -0.03 2.42 -7.59
C GLU A 14 -0.56 3.51 -6.66
N GLU A 15 -1.75 3.31 -6.09
CA GLU A 15 -2.31 4.24 -5.10
C GLU A 15 -1.48 4.24 -3.82
N ALA A 16 -1.01 3.08 -3.36
CA ALA A 16 -0.08 2.99 -2.23
C ALA A 16 1.24 3.72 -2.53
N GLY A 17 1.81 3.50 -3.72
CA GLY A 17 3.02 4.21 -4.13
C GLY A 17 2.84 5.72 -4.14
N LYS A 18 1.73 6.22 -4.71
CA LYS A 18 1.40 7.65 -4.71
C LYS A 18 1.23 8.20 -3.29
N LEU A 19 0.56 7.46 -2.41
CA LEU A 19 0.36 7.87 -1.01
C LEU A 19 1.68 7.99 -0.25
N LEU A 20 2.63 7.12 -0.55
CA LEU A 20 3.97 7.09 0.06
C LEU A 20 4.99 7.98 -0.66
N GLY A 21 4.62 8.63 -1.77
CA GLY A 21 5.55 9.45 -2.57
C GLY A 21 6.58 8.65 -3.38
N ILE A 22 6.35 7.36 -3.64
CA ILE A 22 7.27 6.50 -4.41
C ILE A 22 6.70 6.10 -5.78
N GLY A 23 7.60 5.83 -6.72
CA GLY A 23 7.24 5.36 -8.05
C GLY A 23 6.65 3.95 -8.05
N ARG A 24 5.93 3.61 -9.13
CA ARG A 24 5.29 2.29 -9.31
C ARG A 24 6.29 1.13 -9.13
N SER A 25 7.46 1.22 -9.76
CA SER A 25 8.49 0.17 -9.67
C SER A 25 8.93 -0.07 -8.23
N SER A 26 9.20 1.01 -7.48
CA SER A 26 9.56 0.97 -6.07
C SER A 26 8.45 0.37 -5.22
N ALA A 27 7.18 0.74 -5.46
CA ALA A 27 6.05 0.16 -4.73
C ALA A 27 5.93 -1.37 -4.94
N TYR A 28 6.08 -1.85 -6.18
CA TYR A 28 6.12 -3.29 -6.44
C TYR A 28 7.37 -3.96 -5.84
N GLY A 29 8.52 -3.28 -5.85
CA GLY A 29 9.74 -3.75 -5.19
C GLY A 29 9.54 -3.94 -3.70
N ALA A 30 8.97 -2.94 -3.03
CA ALA A 30 8.68 -2.97 -1.59
C ALA A 30 7.65 -4.06 -1.22
N ILE A 31 6.67 -4.34 -2.09
CA ILE A 31 5.78 -5.50 -1.92
C ILE A 31 6.56 -6.82 -2.05
N ARG A 32 7.44 -6.96 -3.04
CA ARG A 32 8.26 -8.17 -3.21
C ARG A 32 9.23 -8.37 -2.05
N GLY A 33 9.76 -7.28 -1.49
CA GLY A 33 10.64 -7.27 -0.33
C GLY A 33 9.94 -7.43 1.01
N GLY A 34 8.59 -7.42 1.06
CA GLY A 34 7.83 -7.52 2.29
C GLY A 34 7.80 -6.24 3.14
N GLU A 35 8.32 -5.13 2.62
CA GLU A 35 8.27 -3.80 3.24
C GLU A 35 6.83 -3.27 3.25
N LEU A 36 6.10 -3.45 2.15
CA LEU A 36 4.69 -3.07 2.05
C LEU A 36 3.76 -4.28 2.19
N PRO A 37 2.71 -4.17 3.01
CA PRO A 37 1.71 -5.23 3.14
C PRO A 37 0.93 -5.38 1.84
N SER A 38 0.65 -6.62 1.45
CA SER A 38 -0.14 -6.89 0.25
C SER A 38 -1.03 -8.12 0.41
N LEU A 39 -2.14 -8.13 -0.32
CA LEU A 39 -3.09 -9.22 -0.45
C LEU A 39 -3.26 -9.54 -1.94
N LYS A 40 -3.01 -10.79 -2.31
CA LYS A 40 -3.24 -11.28 -3.68
C LYS A 40 -4.60 -11.95 -3.77
N ILE A 41 -5.50 -11.39 -4.58
CA ILE A 41 -6.82 -11.96 -4.88
C ILE A 41 -6.86 -12.26 -6.37
N GLY A 42 -6.75 -13.55 -6.72
CA GLY A 42 -6.60 -14.00 -8.10
C GLY A 42 -5.38 -13.35 -8.77
N ARG A 43 -5.62 -12.53 -9.79
CA ARG A 43 -4.56 -11.82 -10.54
C ARG A 43 -4.24 -10.44 -9.98
N ARG A 44 -5.00 -9.94 -8.99
CA ARG A 44 -4.83 -8.59 -8.45
C ARG A 44 -3.98 -8.62 -7.19
N ILE A 45 -3.08 -7.65 -7.09
CA ILE A 45 -2.36 -7.31 -5.87
C ILE A 45 -2.99 -6.04 -5.30
N LEU A 46 -3.41 -6.12 -4.05
CA LEU A 46 -4.04 -5.03 -3.31
C LEU A 46 -3.22 -4.74 -2.06
N VAL A 47 -3.20 -3.49 -1.63
CA VAL A 47 -2.56 -3.05 -0.39
C VAL A 47 -3.67 -2.73 0.61
N PRO A 48 -3.82 -3.51 1.70
CA PRO A 48 -4.81 -3.22 2.73
C PRO A 48 -4.47 -1.89 3.44
N ARG A 49 -5.45 -0.98 3.57
CA ARG A 49 -5.23 0.34 4.20
C ARG A 49 -4.74 0.20 5.64
N SER A 50 -5.45 -0.58 6.45
CA SER A 50 -5.14 -0.76 7.87
C SER A 50 -3.75 -1.32 8.11
N ALA A 51 -3.34 -2.32 7.31
CA ALA A 51 -2.01 -2.90 7.40
C ALA A 51 -0.92 -1.89 7.00
N LEU A 52 -1.18 -1.08 5.96
CA LEU A 52 -0.23 -0.05 5.53
C LEU A 52 -0.02 1.00 6.63
N PHE A 53 -1.10 1.51 7.22
CA PHE A 53 -0.98 2.50 8.31
C PHE A 53 -0.25 1.95 9.52
N ARG A 54 -0.60 0.74 9.96
CA ARG A 54 0.12 0.07 11.05
C ARG A 54 1.62 -0.03 10.78
N LYS A 55 1.99 -0.46 9.56
CA LYS A 55 3.39 -0.57 9.17
C LYS A 55 4.12 0.77 9.27
N ILE A 56 3.46 1.87 8.92
CA ILE A 56 4.02 3.22 9.02
C ILE A 56 4.15 3.67 10.48
N GLU A 57 3.16 3.36 11.32
CA GLU A 57 3.21 3.63 12.76
C GLU A 57 4.36 2.89 13.43
N ASP A 58 4.65 1.65 13.02
CA ASP A 58 5.79 0.88 13.52
C ASP A 58 7.13 1.59 13.25
N PHE A 59 7.29 2.31 12.12
CA PHE A 59 8.50 3.08 11.80
C PHE A 59 8.68 4.35 12.66
N GLN A 60 7.66 4.82 13.37
CA GLN A 60 7.74 6.02 14.21
C GLN A 60 8.22 5.73 15.64
N GLN A 61 8.43 4.45 15.98
CA GLN A 61 8.78 4.01 17.33
C GLN A 61 10.26 3.64 17.50
N ASP A 62 11.05 3.67 16.41
CA ASP A 62 12.51 3.50 16.38
C ASP A 62 13.21 4.86 16.26
#